data_AF-A0A9E4B8H5-F1
#
_entry.id   AF-A0A9E4B8H5-F1
#
_cell.length_a   1.000
_cell.length_b   1.000
_cell.length_c   1.000
_cell.angle_alpha   90.00
_cell.angle_beta   90.00
_cell.angle_gamma   90.00
#
_symmetry.space_group_name_H-M   'P 1'
#
loop_
_entity.id
_entity.type
_entity.pdbx_description
1 polymer ?
#
loop_
_entity_poly.entity_id
_entity_poly.type
_entity_poly.pdbx_seq_one_letter_code
_entity_poly.pdbx_strand_id
1 'polypeptide(L)' 'MKPKQVEAGEEVVIARRGIPVVRMVGCQPLAKRQPDVLKGKVVIPDSFFDPLPDVELDAWEGK' A
#
# COMPACT_ATOMS: atom_id res chain seq x y z
N MET A 1 21.20 -14.40 -14.16
CA MET A 1 19.93 -13.94 -13.57
C MET A 1 18.81 -14.87 -14.03
N LYS A 2 17.96 -15.39 -13.14
CA LYS A 2 16.92 -16.40 -13.48
C LYS A 2 15.52 -15.87 -13.07
N PRO A 3 14.85 -15.06 -13.91
CA PRO A 3 13.55 -14.47 -13.60
C PRO A 3 12.48 -15.49 -13.20
N LYS A 4 12.47 -16.66 -13.86
CA LYS A 4 11.52 -17.75 -13.60
C LYS A 4 11.50 -18.26 -12.16
N GLN A 5 12.64 -18.23 -11.46
CA GLN A 5 12.69 -18.65 -10.05
C GLN A 5 12.02 -17.63 -9.13
N VAL A 6 12.24 -16.34 -9.40
CA VAL A 6 11.62 -15.25 -8.64
C VAL A 6 10.12 -15.18 -8.89
N GLU A 7 9.69 -15.40 -10.14
CA GLU A 7 8.28 -15.52 -10.50
C GLU A 7 7.61 -16.73 -9.83
N ALA A 8 8.34 -17.82 -9.59
CA ALA A 8 7.87 -18.99 -8.85
C ALA A 8 7.85 -18.79 -7.31
N GLY A 9 8.27 -17.62 -6.83
CA GLY A 9 8.25 -17.26 -5.41
C GLY A 9 9.59 -17.43 -4.67
N GLU A 10 10.67 -17.78 -5.35
CA GLU A 10 12.00 -17.80 -4.74
C GLU A 10 12.54 -16.37 -4.54
N GLU A 11 13.13 -16.11 -3.37
CA GLU A 11 13.87 -14.86 -3.13
C GLU A 11 15.30 -15.00 -3.65
N VAL A 12 15.77 -14.02 -4.43
CA VAL A 12 17.13 -14.02 -4.98
C VAL A 12 17.88 -12.77 -4.53
N VAL A 13 19.02 -12.99 -3.88
CA VAL A 13 19.94 -11.92 -3.46
C VAL A 13 21.13 -11.88 -4.41
N ILE A 14 21.35 -10.72 -5.04
CA ILE A 14 22.53 -10.46 -5.87
C ILE A 14 23.55 -9.75 -5.01
N ALA A 15 24.74 -10.35 -4.86
CA ALA A 15 25.85 -9.79 -4.11
C ALA A 15 27.01 -9.35 -5.03
N ARG A 16 27.69 -8.27 -4.68
CA ARG A 16 28.94 -7.82 -5.30
C ARG A 16 30.05 -7.93 -4.25
N ARG A 17 31.06 -8.78 -4.51
CA ARG A 17 32.16 -9.06 -3.57
C ARG A 17 31.66 -9.55 -2.20
N GLY A 18 30.67 -10.43 -2.18
CA GLY A 18 30.07 -10.95 -0.94
C GLY A 18 29.11 -9.99 -0.23
N ILE A 19 28.97 -8.74 -0.70
CA ILE A 19 28.05 -7.76 -0.13
C ILE A 19 26.73 -7.78 -0.91
N PRO A 20 25.58 -8.06 -0.28
CA PRO A 20 24.28 -8.00 -0.95
C PRO A 20 23.99 -6.58 -1.41
N VAL A 21 23.62 -6.41 -2.69
CA VAL A 21 23.34 -5.10 -3.30
C VAL A 21 21.93 -4.99 -3.88
N VAL A 22 21.31 -6.13 -4.23
CA VAL A 22 19.93 -6.17 -4.73
C VAL A 22 19.26 -7.40 -4.14
N ARG A 23 18.01 -7.23 -3.70
CA ARG A 23 17.10 -8.32 -3.38
C ARG A 23 15.95 -8.30 -4.37
N MET A 24 15.69 -9.43 -5.01
CA MET A 24 14.58 -9.64 -5.92
C MET A 24 13.59 -10.60 -5.28
N VAL A 25 12.32 -10.20 -5.30
CA VAL A 25 11.18 -10.99 -4.82
C VAL A 25 10.11 -11.02 -5.91
N GLY A 26 9.33 -12.10 -5.96
CA GLY A 26 8.21 -12.21 -6.87
C GLY A 26 7.15 -11.13 -6.57
N CYS A 27 6.73 -10.40 -7.60
CA CYS A 27 5.61 -9.47 -7.47
C CYS A 27 4.32 -10.29 -7.32
N GLN A 28 3.54 -9.99 -6.28
CA GLN A 28 2.20 -10.51 -6.17
C GLN A 28 1.30 -9.78 -7.18
N PRO A 29 0.44 -10.49 -7.94
CA PRO A 29 -0.49 -9.84 -8.83
C PRO A 29 -1.40 -8.93 -7.99
N LEU A 30 -1.43 -7.64 -8.35
CA LEU A 30 -2.40 -6.73 -7.75
C LEU A 30 -3.80 -7.26 -8.05
N ALA A 31 -4.62 -7.36 -7.01
CA ALA A 31 -6.03 -7.69 -7.19
C ALA A 31 -6.64 -6.69 -8.18
N LYS A 32 -7.50 -7.18 -9.08
CA LYS A 32 -8.26 -6.29 -9.95
C LYS A 32 -9.05 -5.31 -9.08
N ARG A 33 -8.94 -4.01 -9.37
CA ARG A 33 -9.74 -2.98 -8.69
C ARG A 33 -11.21 -3.35 -8.80
N GLN A 34 -11.89 -3.45 -7.66
CA GLN A 34 -13.33 -3.62 -7.59
C GLN A 34 -13.94 -2.27 -7.17
N PRO A 35 -14.75 -1.61 -8.01
CA PRO A 35 -15.52 -0.46 -7.57
C PRO A 35 -16.57 -0.90 -6.53
N ASP A 36 -17.11 0.06 -5.78
CA ASP A 36 -18.27 -0.17 -4.89
C ASP A 36 -18.10 -1.23 -3.78
N VAL A 37 -16.86 -1.56 -3.38
CA VAL A 37 -16.57 -2.58 -2.34
C VAL A 37 -17.24 -2.31 -0.98
N LEU A 38 -17.56 -1.05 -0.69
CA LEU A 38 -18.24 -0.58 0.52
C LEU A 38 -19.70 -0.17 0.29
N LYS A 39 -20.24 -0.35 -0.92
CA LYS A 39 -21.62 0.04 -1.24
C LYS A 39 -22.61 -0.68 -0.34
N GLY A 40 -23.47 0.10 0.33
CA GLY A 40 -24.46 -0.41 1.28
C GLY A 40 -23.89 -0.95 2.60
N LYS A 41 -22.56 -0.88 2.82
CA LYS A 41 -21.91 -1.30 4.06
C LYS A 41 -21.53 -0.13 4.97
N VAL A 42 -21.50 1.08 4.41
CA VAL A 42 -21.17 2.31 5.14
C VAL A 42 -22.31 3.29 4.95
N VAL A 43 -22.76 3.89 6.05
CA VAL A 43 -23.66 5.04 6.03
C VAL A 43 -22.80 6.26 6.31
N ILE A 44 -22.84 7.22 5.40
CA ILE A 44 -22.18 8.52 5.60
C ILE A 44 -23.17 9.39 6.37
N PRO A 45 -22.89 9.77 7.63
CA PRO A 45 -23.75 10.69 8.37
C PRO A 45 -23.69 12.09 7.75
N ASP A 46 -24.74 12.89 7.92
CA ASP A 46 -24.75 14.27 7.38
C ASP A 46 -23.59 15.11 7.93
N SER A 47 -23.21 14.88 9.19
CA SER A 47 -22.08 15.55 9.84
C SER A 47 -20.72 15.22 9.25
N PHE A 48 -20.62 14.24 8.34
CA PHE A 48 -19.36 13.96 7.63
C PHE A 48 -18.90 15.15 6.78
N PHE A 49 -19.84 15.98 6.32
CA PHE A 49 -19.57 17.15 5.50
C PHE A 49 -19.37 18.43 6.32
N ASP A 50 -19.57 18.35 7.63
CA ASP A 50 -19.29 19.46 8.55
C ASP A 50 -17.77 19.62 8.72
N PRO A 51 -17.29 20.83 9.05
CA PRO A 51 -15.89 21.02 9.40
C PRO A 51 -15.49 20.16 10.60
N LEU A 52 -14.23 19.71 10.61
CA LEU A 52 -13.66 19.08 11.80
C LEU A 52 -13.64 20.09 12.97
N PRO A 53 -13.66 19.61 14.23
CA PRO A 53 -13.49 20.49 15.39
C PRO A 53 -12.18 21.29 15.30
N ASP A 54 -12.18 22.51 15.84
CA ASP A 54 -11.03 23.43 15.75
C ASP A 54 -9.72 22.76 16.22
N VAL A 55 -9.77 21.99 17.31
CA VAL A 55 -8.62 21.24 17.85
C VAL A 55 -8.03 20.26 16.84
N GLU A 56 -8.88 19.58 16.07
CA GLU A 56 -8.44 18.66 15.02
C GLU A 56 -7.89 19.45 13.82
N LEU A 57 -8.56 20.52 13.39
CA LEU A 57 -8.07 21.35 12.29
C LEU A 57 -6.69 21.96 12.58
N ASP A 58 -6.49 22.48 13.79
CA ASP A 58 -5.21 23.06 14.21
C ASP A 58 -4.07 22.02 14.19
N ALA A 59 -4.35 20.78 14.59
CA ALA A 59 -3.38 19.68 14.52
C ALA A 59 -2.96 19.33 13.09
N TRP A 60 -3.85 19.46 12.11
CA TRP A 60 -3.55 19.20 10.70
C TRP A 60 -2.86 20.39 10.01
N GLU A 61 -3.22 21.62 10.40
CA GLU A 61 -2.66 22.87 9.85
C GLU A 61 -1.36 23.31 10.57
N GLY A 62 -0.96 22.60 11.63
CA GLY A 62 0.26 22.88 12.39
C GLY A 62 0.23 24.19 13.18
N LYS A 63 -0.95 24.55 13.70
CA LYS A 63 -1.16 25.76 14.51
C LYS A 63 -0.96 25.51 16.00
#